data_AF-A0A1E4FXN2-F1
#
_entry.id   AF-A0A1E4FXN2-F1
#
_cell.length_a   1.000
_cell.length_b   1.000
_cell.length_c   1.000
_cell.angle_alpha   90.00
_cell.angle_beta   90.00
_cell.angle_gamma   90.00
#
_symmetry.space_group_name_H-M   'P 1'
#
loop_
_entity.id
_entity.type
_entity.pdbx_description
1 polymer ?
#
loop_
_entity_poly.entity_id
_entity_poly.type
_entity_poly.pdbx_seq_one_letter_code
_entity_poly.pdbx_strand_id
1 'polypeptide(L)'
;MGWDDLDDLGLEPGDLEGDLFHKPPEGVFGLISLDQFMHDLEEHGLLERLRGRGYQKFRLDLAKEDVYTERLRLFGVHPDQAGELQLMDVRSHKGAIEAPWGTRYRVLGWDWVEMQDPLARPSPFRPMLPGQSHPGLGLFRGLTRLMLDYVPQLGVEGLTAVPQFFHNAVLYGGHFCFLDAQVQGRFQAACRDLLDEGLAPASWWVAREEVEIVDRASGEVLPYVWKPEKIIRGLAEELKRRLLGPEYLEVCQRAMEQVEFRRRKESPCKSD
;
A
#
# COMPACT_ATOMS: atom_id res chain seq x y z
N MET A 1 -8.60 32.87 34.62
CA MET A 1 -8.41 31.51 35.16
C MET A 1 -6.94 31.42 35.51
N GLY A 2 -6.65 31.34 36.80
CA GLY A 2 -5.30 31.41 37.35
C GLY A 2 -4.59 30.07 37.21
N TRP A 3 -3.27 30.11 37.34
CA TRP A 3 -2.36 28.97 37.26
C TRP A 3 -2.42 28.06 38.51
N ASP A 4 -3.42 28.23 39.38
CA ASP A 4 -3.57 27.52 40.66
C ASP A 4 -4.55 26.33 40.57
N ASP A 5 -5.13 26.06 39.39
CA ASP A 5 -6.07 24.92 39.16
C ASP A 5 -5.39 23.68 38.53
N LEU A 6 -4.05 23.67 38.42
CA LEU A 6 -3.31 22.51 37.86
C LEU A 6 -2.81 21.52 38.93
N ASP A 7 -2.93 21.84 40.21
CA ASP A 7 -2.42 21.01 41.32
C ASP A 7 -3.43 19.95 41.81
N ASP A 8 -4.63 19.87 41.23
CA ASP A 8 -5.65 18.87 41.55
C ASP A 8 -5.94 17.92 40.37
N LEU A 9 -4.89 17.47 39.68
CA LEU A 9 -5.00 16.41 38.68
C LEU A 9 -4.89 15.00 39.28
N GLY A 10 -4.67 14.85 40.59
CA GLY A 10 -4.66 13.55 41.27
C GLY A 10 -3.64 12.55 40.71
N LEU A 11 -2.62 13.02 39.99
CA LEU A 11 -1.58 12.20 39.40
C LEU A 11 -0.44 12.07 40.40
N GLU A 12 -0.16 10.84 40.85
CA GLU A 12 1.06 10.58 41.58
C GLU A 12 2.26 10.60 40.60
N PRO A 13 3.48 10.92 41.06
CA PRO A 13 4.67 10.91 40.20
C PRO A 13 4.87 9.59 39.42
N GLY A 14 4.38 8.47 39.96
CA GLY A 14 4.40 7.16 39.31
C GLY A 14 3.38 6.98 38.18
N ASP A 15 2.30 7.77 38.14
CA ASP A 15 1.28 7.72 37.07
C ASP A 15 1.79 8.38 35.79
N LEU A 16 2.70 9.35 35.90
CA LEU A 16 3.38 9.97 34.77
C LEU A 16 4.48 9.07 34.21
N GLU A 17 5.20 8.33 35.05
CA GLU A 17 6.27 7.41 34.60
C GLU A 17 5.74 6.13 33.94
N GLY A 18 4.57 5.62 34.35
CA GLY A 18 4.00 4.39 33.78
C GLY A 18 3.58 4.51 32.31
N ASP A 19 2.94 5.62 31.95
CA ASP A 19 2.41 5.84 30.59
C ASP A 19 3.45 6.42 29.62
N LEU A 20 4.48 7.12 30.11
CA LEU A 20 5.54 7.69 29.26
C LEU A 20 6.60 6.66 28.82
N PHE A 21 6.68 5.50 29.49
CA PHE A 21 7.71 4.48 29.25
C PHE A 21 7.17 3.09 28.92
N HIS A 22 6.01 2.99 28.25
CA HIS A 22 5.63 1.72 27.63
C HIS A 22 6.65 1.37 26.55
N LYS A 23 7.62 0.49 26.88
CA LYS A 23 8.50 -0.14 25.91
C LYS A 23 7.59 -0.72 24.83
N PRO A 24 7.73 -0.30 23.56
CA PRO A 24 6.84 -0.79 22.52
C PRO A 24 6.91 -2.32 22.52
N PRO A 25 5.76 -3.01 22.50
CA PRO A 25 5.73 -4.46 22.61
C PRO A 25 6.64 -5.09 21.55
N GLU A 26 7.44 -6.07 21.99
CA GLU A 26 8.42 -6.74 21.13
C GLU A 26 7.71 -7.54 20.03
N GLY A 27 8.37 -7.66 18.87
CA GLY A 27 7.81 -8.36 17.71
C GLY A 27 6.93 -7.49 16.81
N VAL A 28 6.62 -8.01 15.63
CA VAL A 28 5.80 -7.38 14.59
C VAL A 28 4.39 -7.14 15.13
N PHE A 29 3.93 -5.91 15.03
CA PHE A 29 2.70 -5.37 15.65
C PHE A 29 2.55 -5.55 17.16
N GLY A 30 3.63 -5.95 17.85
CA GLY A 30 3.65 -6.24 19.27
C GLY A 30 3.05 -7.59 19.65
N LEU A 31 2.81 -8.48 18.67
CA LEU A 31 2.12 -9.75 18.88
C LEU A 31 2.87 -10.94 18.28
N ILE A 32 3.66 -10.73 17.22
CA ILE A 32 4.29 -11.80 16.44
C ILE A 32 5.80 -11.69 16.60
N SER A 33 6.45 -12.74 17.11
CA SER A 33 7.93 -12.76 17.19
C SER A 33 8.55 -12.73 15.79
N LEU A 34 9.79 -12.24 15.68
CA LEU A 34 10.50 -12.24 14.39
C LEU A 34 10.76 -13.65 13.87
N ASP A 35 10.95 -14.63 14.76
CA ASP A 35 11.12 -16.02 14.38
C ASP A 35 9.83 -16.60 13.78
N GLN A 36 8.68 -16.30 14.38
CA GLN A 36 7.37 -16.69 13.83
C GLN A 36 7.12 -16.00 12.49
N PHE A 37 7.40 -14.69 12.39
CA PHE A 37 7.22 -13.98 11.12
C PHE A 37 8.14 -14.53 10.03
N MET A 38 9.39 -14.88 10.35
CA MET A 38 10.32 -15.53 9.43
C MET A 38 9.79 -16.90 8.99
N HIS A 39 9.22 -17.68 9.92
CA HIS A 39 8.59 -18.96 9.60
C HIS A 39 7.39 -18.78 8.65
N ASP A 40 6.54 -17.79 8.90
CA ASP A 40 5.33 -17.61 8.09
C ASP A 40 5.68 -17.04 6.69
N LEU A 41 6.77 -16.28 6.56
CA LEU A 41 7.36 -15.93 5.26
C LEU A 41 7.80 -17.17 4.46
N GLU A 42 8.32 -18.21 5.15
CA GLU A 42 8.66 -19.49 4.55
C GLU A 42 7.40 -20.24 4.11
N GLU A 43 6.41 -20.38 5.00
CA GLU A 43 5.17 -21.12 4.72
C GLU A 43 4.37 -20.50 3.57
N HIS A 44 4.38 -19.18 3.43
CA HIS A 44 3.77 -18.47 2.31
C HIS A 44 4.61 -18.52 1.02
N GLY A 45 5.77 -19.17 1.03
CA GLY A 45 6.65 -19.37 -0.12
C GLY A 45 7.42 -18.12 -0.57
N LEU A 46 7.50 -17.08 0.26
CA LEU A 46 8.23 -15.85 -0.09
C LEU A 46 9.73 -16.10 -0.10
N LEU A 47 10.24 -16.74 0.95
CA LEU A 47 11.66 -17.07 1.06
C LEU A 47 12.10 -18.09 0.02
N GLU A 48 11.26 -19.09 -0.31
CA GLU A 48 11.54 -20.05 -1.39
C GLU A 48 11.75 -19.33 -2.73
N ARG A 49 10.88 -18.38 -3.07
CA ARG A 49 11.02 -17.56 -4.30
C ARG A 49 12.28 -16.71 -4.31
N LEU A 50 12.74 -16.24 -3.15
CA LEU A 50 14.00 -15.53 -3.01
C LEU A 50 15.20 -16.46 -3.20
N ARG A 51 15.17 -17.67 -2.64
CA ARG A 51 16.19 -18.71 -2.86
C ARG A 51 16.28 -19.13 -4.31
N GLY A 52 15.16 -19.22 -5.01
CA GLY A 52 15.11 -19.45 -6.46
C GLY A 52 15.85 -18.38 -7.28
N ARG A 53 16.21 -17.24 -6.68
CA ARG A 53 17.01 -16.17 -7.28
C ARG A 53 18.42 -16.06 -6.69
N GLY A 54 18.85 -17.04 -5.89
CA GLY A 54 20.19 -17.08 -5.31
C GLY A 54 20.33 -16.44 -3.93
N TYR A 55 19.31 -15.74 -3.42
CA TYR A 55 19.35 -15.14 -2.08
C TYR A 55 19.24 -16.20 -0.98
N GLN A 56 20.05 -16.05 0.08
CA GLN A 56 20.16 -16.99 1.19
C GLN A 56 20.41 -16.24 2.51
N LYS A 57 20.47 -16.95 3.64
CA LYS A 57 20.80 -16.39 4.97
C LYS A 57 19.96 -15.15 5.29
N PHE A 58 18.65 -15.33 5.31
CA PHE A 58 17.71 -14.23 5.52
C PHE A 58 17.75 -13.72 6.95
N ARG A 59 17.60 -12.40 7.11
CA ARG A 59 17.55 -11.74 8.42
C ARG A 59 16.44 -10.69 8.42
N LEU A 60 15.63 -10.69 9.46
CA LEU A 60 14.66 -9.62 9.71
C LEU A 60 15.27 -8.55 10.62
N ASP A 61 14.89 -7.32 10.35
CA ASP A 61 15.15 -6.15 11.19
C ASP A 61 13.81 -5.47 11.47
N LEU A 62 13.52 -5.21 12.74
CA LEU A 62 12.31 -4.51 13.15
C LEU A 62 12.69 -3.30 13.97
N ALA A 63 12.43 -2.13 13.43
CA ALA A 63 12.54 -0.86 14.13
C ALA A 63 11.16 -0.40 14.59
N LYS A 64 11.02 -0.08 15.88
CA LYS A 64 9.87 0.65 16.41
C LYS A 64 10.21 2.14 16.32
N GLU A 65 9.64 2.84 15.34
CA GLU A 65 9.90 4.27 15.16
C GLU A 65 9.18 5.09 16.26
N ASP A 66 7.97 4.65 16.63
CA ASP A 66 7.21 5.16 17.76
C ASP A 66 6.23 4.08 18.30
N VAL A 67 5.31 4.45 19.19
CA VAL A 67 4.32 3.53 19.80
C VAL A 67 3.35 2.92 18.78
N TYR A 68 3.09 3.63 17.69
CA TYR A 68 2.15 3.26 16.64
C TYR A 68 2.82 2.83 15.35
N THR A 69 4.05 3.28 15.09
CA THR A 69 4.78 3.10 13.84
C THR A 69 5.93 2.10 13.98
N GLU A 70 5.97 1.15 13.07
CA GLU A 70 7.06 0.19 12.94
C GLU A 70 7.54 0.05 11.50
N ARG A 71 8.81 -0.31 11.35
CA ARG A 71 9.46 -0.57 10.08
C ARG A 71 10.14 -1.93 10.09
N LEU A 72 9.64 -2.82 9.25
CA LEU A 72 10.12 -4.19 9.08
C LEU A 72 10.92 -4.30 7.79
N ARG A 73 12.16 -4.78 7.89
CA ARG A 73 13.03 -5.01 6.73
C ARG A 73 13.46 -6.46 6.67
N LEU A 74 13.53 -6.98 5.45
CA LEU A 74 14.11 -8.28 5.15
C LEU A 74 15.41 -8.10 4.39
N PHE A 75 16.47 -8.70 4.91
CA PHE A 75 17.77 -8.76 4.29
C PHE A 75 18.09 -10.18 3.84
N GLY A 76 18.90 -10.32 2.79
CA GLY A 76 19.44 -11.61 2.33
C GLY A 76 20.82 -11.45 1.72
N VAL A 77 21.59 -12.54 1.74
CA VAL A 77 22.94 -12.62 1.16
C VAL A 77 22.86 -13.28 -0.21
N HIS A 78 23.57 -12.73 -1.20
CA HIS A 78 23.71 -13.33 -2.52
C HIS A 78 25.16 -13.74 -2.77
N PRO A 79 25.48 -14.92 -3.33
CA PRO A 79 26.86 -15.35 -3.58
C PRO A 79 27.69 -14.36 -4.41
N ASP A 80 27.04 -13.68 -5.36
CA ASP A 80 27.70 -12.73 -6.26
C ASP A 80 27.94 -11.33 -5.66
N GLN A 81 27.52 -11.08 -4.40
CA GLN A 81 27.71 -9.78 -3.76
C GLN A 81 28.17 -9.93 -2.30
N ALA A 82 29.17 -9.13 -1.92
CA ALA A 82 29.61 -9.08 -0.54
C ALA A 82 28.58 -8.32 0.32
N GLY A 83 28.19 -8.92 1.45
CA GLY A 83 27.28 -8.32 2.43
C GLY A 83 25.82 -8.72 2.26
N GLU A 84 24.98 -8.14 3.12
CA GLU A 84 23.53 -8.30 3.07
C GLU A 84 22.90 -7.26 2.12
N LEU A 85 21.87 -7.67 1.40
CA LEU A 85 21.06 -6.83 0.52
C LEU A 85 19.65 -6.70 1.10
N GLN A 86 19.11 -5.47 1.09
CA GLN A 86 17.72 -5.23 1.46
C GLN A 86 16.80 -5.70 0.33
N LEU A 87 15.89 -6.61 0.66
CA LEU A 87 14.93 -7.21 -0.26
C LEU A 87 13.51 -6.69 -0.01
N MET A 88 13.21 -6.34 1.24
CA MET A 88 11.91 -5.81 1.63
C MET A 88 12.07 -4.68 2.63
N ASP A 89 11.24 -3.66 2.49
CA ASP A 89 11.09 -2.57 3.47
C ASP A 89 9.61 -2.21 3.58
N VAL A 90 9.03 -2.46 4.75
CA VAL A 90 7.62 -2.21 5.05
C VAL A 90 7.56 -1.27 6.24
N ARG A 91 6.99 -0.09 6.02
CA ARG A 91 6.63 0.84 7.09
C ARG A 91 5.13 0.80 7.31
N SER A 92 4.73 0.62 8.55
CA SER A 92 3.33 0.51 8.93
C SER A 92 3.03 1.23 10.23
N HIS A 93 1.81 1.73 10.36
CA HIS A 93 1.34 2.36 11.59
C HIS A 93 -0.05 1.88 11.99
N LYS A 94 -0.33 1.81 13.29
CA LYS A 94 -1.70 1.69 13.81
C LYS A 94 -2.31 3.09 13.90
N GLY A 95 -3.48 3.27 13.33
CA GLY A 95 -4.14 4.57 13.29
C GLY A 95 -5.64 4.47 13.14
N ALA A 96 -6.26 5.56 12.70
CA ALA A 96 -7.66 5.57 12.36
C ALA A 96 -7.90 6.44 11.12
N ILE A 97 -8.89 6.03 10.33
CA ILE A 97 -9.37 6.80 9.18
C ILE A 97 -10.82 7.19 9.40
N GLU A 98 -11.19 8.32 8.82
CA GLU A 98 -12.58 8.74 8.70
C GLU A 98 -13.08 8.40 7.30
N ALA A 99 -14.19 7.68 7.24
CA ALA A 99 -14.82 7.33 5.98
C ALA A 99 -15.75 8.45 5.47
N PRO A 100 -16.07 8.51 4.17
CA PRO A 100 -16.96 9.52 3.59
C PRO A 100 -18.35 9.61 4.25
N TRP A 101 -18.80 8.54 4.92
CA TRP A 101 -20.06 8.49 5.66
C TRP A 101 -19.92 8.86 7.15
N GLY A 102 -18.80 9.48 7.55
CA GLY A 102 -18.58 10.05 8.89
C GLY A 102 -18.23 9.03 9.99
N THR A 103 -18.10 7.74 9.64
CA THR A 103 -17.67 6.71 10.61
C THR A 103 -16.14 6.63 10.64
N ARG A 104 -15.58 6.54 11.85
CA ARG A 104 -14.15 6.38 12.07
C ARG A 104 -13.81 4.91 12.30
N TYR A 105 -12.83 4.40 11.58
CA TYR A 105 -12.36 3.00 11.69
C TYR A 105 -10.92 2.96 12.14
N ARG A 106 -10.60 2.07 13.08
CA ARG A 106 -9.22 1.74 13.42
C ARG A 106 -8.60 0.95 12.28
N VAL A 107 -7.40 1.31 11.87
CA VAL A 107 -6.75 0.65 10.74
C VAL A 107 -5.28 0.39 11.02
N LEU A 108 -4.75 -0.62 10.35
CA LEU A 108 -3.32 -0.69 10.08
C LEU A 108 -3.05 0.03 8.76
N GLY A 109 -2.22 1.05 8.76
CA GLY A 109 -1.74 1.74 7.57
C GLY A 109 -0.44 1.11 7.07
N TRP A 110 -0.35 0.86 5.76
CA TRP A 110 0.91 0.67 5.07
C TRP A 110 1.34 1.96 4.41
N ASP A 111 2.31 2.61 5.02
CA ASP A 111 2.84 3.89 4.57
C ASP A 111 3.87 3.71 3.46
N TRP A 112 4.61 2.60 3.53
CA TRP A 112 5.64 2.25 2.58
C TRP A 112 5.71 0.74 2.44
N VAL A 113 5.71 0.25 1.20
CA VAL A 113 5.93 -1.16 0.88
C VAL A 113 6.84 -1.24 -0.32
N GLU A 114 8.08 -1.63 -0.08
CA GLU A 114 9.09 -1.83 -1.11
C GLU A 114 9.53 -3.29 -1.11
N MET A 115 9.52 -3.89 -2.30
CA MET A 115 10.03 -5.24 -2.55
C MET A 115 10.70 -5.26 -3.92
N GLN A 116 11.98 -4.96 -3.95
CA GLN A 116 12.77 -4.83 -5.17
C GLN A 116 13.95 -5.80 -5.13
N ASP A 117 14.44 -6.17 -6.31
CA ASP A 117 15.52 -7.13 -6.50
C ASP A 117 16.79 -6.39 -6.90
N PRO A 118 17.71 -6.06 -5.97
CA PRO A 118 18.84 -5.18 -6.25
C PRO A 118 19.78 -5.70 -7.34
N LEU A 119 19.80 -7.01 -7.54
CA LEU A 119 20.63 -7.70 -8.54
C LEU A 119 19.92 -7.94 -9.87
N ALA A 120 18.60 -7.77 -9.93
CA ALA A 120 17.86 -7.93 -11.18
C ALA A 120 18.13 -6.76 -12.13
N ARG A 121 18.27 -7.08 -13.42
CA ARG A 121 18.30 -6.08 -14.48
C ARG A 121 16.90 -5.93 -15.09
N PRO A 122 16.48 -4.70 -15.45
CA PRO A 122 15.24 -4.50 -16.19
C PRO A 122 15.24 -5.32 -17.48
N SER A 123 14.10 -5.92 -17.81
CA SER A 123 13.90 -6.66 -19.06
C SER A 123 12.52 -6.37 -19.64
N PRO A 124 12.23 -6.69 -20.91
CA PRO A 124 10.89 -6.54 -21.46
C PRO A 124 9.79 -7.26 -20.67
N PHE A 125 10.12 -8.39 -20.02
CA PHE A 125 9.20 -9.16 -19.19
C PHE A 125 9.12 -8.68 -17.74
N ARG A 126 10.10 -7.88 -17.30
CA ARG A 126 10.15 -7.27 -15.98
C ARG A 126 10.77 -5.87 -16.07
N PRO A 127 10.04 -4.92 -16.67
CA PRO A 127 10.51 -3.55 -16.77
C PRO A 127 10.46 -2.87 -15.39
N MET A 128 11.18 -1.76 -15.27
CA MET A 128 11.01 -0.84 -14.15
C MET A 128 9.64 -0.19 -14.18
N LEU A 129 8.98 -0.11 -13.04
CA LEU A 129 7.78 0.71 -12.86
C LEU A 129 8.17 2.09 -12.29
N PRO A 130 7.32 3.12 -12.46
CA PRO A 130 7.58 4.44 -11.88
C PRO A 130 7.94 4.37 -10.39
N GLY A 131 8.96 5.13 -9.98
CA GLY A 131 9.41 5.18 -8.59
C GLY A 131 10.25 3.99 -8.11
N GLN A 132 10.44 2.94 -8.91
CA GLN A 132 11.33 1.83 -8.54
C GLN A 132 12.79 2.17 -8.84
N SER A 133 13.71 1.68 -8.00
CA SER A 133 15.16 1.74 -8.23
C SER A 133 15.70 0.45 -8.86
N HIS A 134 15.08 -0.69 -8.54
CA HIS A 134 15.32 -2.00 -9.12
C HIS A 134 14.01 -2.73 -9.48
N PRO A 135 14.04 -3.74 -10.37
CA PRO A 135 12.85 -4.50 -10.73
C PRO A 135 12.20 -5.13 -9.52
N GLY A 136 10.87 -5.10 -9.46
CA GLY A 136 10.12 -5.67 -8.34
C GLY A 136 10.37 -7.18 -8.11
N LEU A 137 10.33 -7.61 -6.86
CA LEU A 137 10.44 -9.02 -6.49
C LEU A 137 9.20 -9.83 -6.87
N GLY A 138 8.05 -9.18 -7.08
CA GLY A 138 6.79 -9.87 -7.38
C GLY A 138 6.23 -10.67 -6.19
N LEU A 139 6.64 -10.32 -4.96
CA LEU A 139 6.22 -10.97 -3.72
C LEU A 139 5.04 -10.28 -3.04
N PHE A 140 4.60 -9.13 -3.56
CA PHE A 140 3.56 -8.29 -2.96
C PHE A 140 2.27 -9.02 -2.61
N ARG A 141 1.77 -9.87 -3.50
CA ARG A 141 0.57 -10.68 -3.23
C ARG A 141 0.77 -11.69 -2.11
N GLY A 142 1.96 -12.29 -2.02
CA GLY A 142 2.30 -13.24 -0.95
C GLY A 142 2.36 -12.53 0.40
N LEU A 143 3.06 -11.39 0.46
CA LEU A 143 3.12 -10.55 1.65
C LEU A 143 1.72 -10.09 2.07
N THR A 144 0.89 -9.67 1.12
CA THR A 144 -0.47 -9.22 1.42
C THR A 144 -1.30 -10.31 2.06
N ARG A 145 -1.19 -11.56 1.57
CA ARG A 145 -1.91 -12.70 2.16
C ARG A 145 -1.46 -12.97 3.59
N LEU A 146 -0.14 -13.08 3.81
CA LEU A 146 0.43 -13.27 5.15
C LEU A 146 -0.08 -12.20 6.12
N MET A 147 -0.05 -10.95 5.69
CA MET A 147 -0.48 -9.85 6.54
C MET A 147 -1.98 -9.90 6.85
N LEU A 148 -2.83 -10.32 5.90
CA LEU A 148 -4.26 -10.50 6.14
C LEU A 148 -4.56 -11.62 7.17
N ASP A 149 -3.64 -12.55 7.40
CA ASP A 149 -3.78 -13.58 8.44
C ASP A 149 -3.49 -13.01 9.84
N TYR A 150 -2.63 -11.99 9.93
CA TYR A 150 -2.32 -11.31 11.20
C TYR A 150 -3.28 -10.18 11.56
N VAL A 151 -3.76 -9.43 10.57
CA VAL A 151 -4.53 -8.19 10.84
C VAL A 151 -5.76 -8.42 11.74
N PRO A 152 -6.52 -9.54 11.66
CA PRO A 152 -7.63 -9.81 12.59
C PRO A 152 -7.23 -9.82 14.07
N GLN A 153 -5.98 -10.19 14.38
CA GLN A 153 -5.45 -10.26 15.74
C GLN A 153 -5.04 -8.88 16.29
N LEU A 154 -4.92 -7.87 15.42
CA LEU A 154 -4.43 -6.54 15.78
C LEU A 154 -5.51 -5.62 16.37
N GLY A 155 -6.77 -6.09 16.43
CA GLY A 155 -7.90 -5.28 16.91
C GLY A 155 -8.25 -4.10 16.00
N VAL A 156 -7.84 -4.13 14.73
CA VAL A 156 -8.17 -3.11 13.72
C VAL A 156 -9.34 -3.55 12.84
N GLU A 157 -9.99 -2.59 12.22
CA GLU A 157 -11.21 -2.76 11.43
C GLU A 157 -10.94 -2.74 9.91
N GLY A 158 -9.71 -2.38 9.53
CA GLY A 158 -9.25 -2.41 8.15
C GLY A 158 -7.74 -2.32 8.00
N LEU A 159 -7.27 -2.66 6.79
CA LEU A 159 -5.91 -2.42 6.34
C LEU A 159 -5.98 -1.34 5.25
N THR A 160 -5.18 -0.27 5.35
CA THR A 160 -5.22 0.85 4.42
C THR A 160 -3.84 1.18 3.86
N ALA A 161 -3.82 1.78 2.68
CA ALA A 161 -2.61 2.29 2.06
C ALA A 161 -2.96 3.51 1.19
N VAL A 162 -1.93 4.23 0.73
CA VAL A 162 -2.07 5.27 -0.30
C VAL A 162 -1.16 4.92 -1.48
N PRO A 163 -1.70 4.39 -2.60
CA PRO A 163 -0.92 4.02 -3.75
C PRO A 163 -0.36 5.26 -4.46
N GLN A 164 0.93 5.53 -4.26
CA GLN A 164 1.63 6.67 -4.86
C GLN A 164 1.59 6.67 -6.39
N PHE A 165 1.50 5.50 -7.02
CA PHE A 165 1.48 5.35 -8.47
C PHE A 165 0.29 4.47 -8.92
N PHE A 166 -0.11 4.61 -10.19
CA PHE A 166 -1.17 3.81 -10.80
C PHE A 166 -0.93 2.29 -10.66
N HIS A 167 0.28 1.80 -10.94
CA HIS A 167 0.57 0.37 -10.75
C HIS A 167 0.39 -0.10 -9.32
N ASN A 168 0.67 0.74 -8.33
CA ASN A 168 0.44 0.38 -6.94
C ASN A 168 -1.04 0.06 -6.76
N ALA A 169 -1.94 0.97 -7.16
CA ALA A 169 -3.39 0.76 -7.05
C ALA A 169 -3.84 -0.53 -7.76
N VAL A 170 -3.31 -0.84 -8.96
CA VAL A 170 -3.60 -2.09 -9.66
C VAL A 170 -3.12 -3.32 -8.89
N LEU A 171 -1.91 -3.28 -8.34
CA LEU A 171 -1.36 -4.39 -7.54
C LEU A 171 -2.15 -4.62 -6.24
N TYR A 172 -2.63 -3.54 -5.61
CA TYR A 172 -3.50 -3.59 -4.44
C TYR A 172 -4.93 -4.06 -4.76
N GLY A 173 -5.45 -3.77 -5.95
CA GLY A 173 -6.86 -3.93 -6.33
C GLY A 173 -7.44 -5.35 -6.19
N GLY A 174 -6.61 -6.38 -6.06
CA GLY A 174 -7.07 -7.73 -5.76
C GLY A 174 -7.64 -7.91 -4.35
N HIS A 175 -7.29 -7.03 -3.42
CA HIS A 175 -7.76 -7.09 -2.02
C HIS A 175 -8.38 -5.78 -1.53
N PHE A 176 -8.02 -4.65 -2.13
CA PHE A 176 -8.39 -3.32 -1.66
C PHE A 176 -9.29 -2.62 -2.69
N CYS A 177 -10.09 -1.68 -2.22
CA CYS A 177 -10.78 -0.69 -3.05
C CYS A 177 -10.51 0.72 -2.51
N PHE A 178 -10.69 1.75 -3.35
CA PHE A 178 -10.70 3.13 -2.88
C PHE A 178 -11.85 3.34 -1.89
N LEU A 179 -11.61 4.12 -0.85
CA LEU A 179 -12.64 4.41 0.15
C LEU A 179 -13.79 5.26 -0.44
N ASP A 180 -13.47 6.09 -1.44
CA ASP A 180 -14.42 6.86 -2.24
C ASP A 180 -14.85 6.06 -3.48
N ALA A 181 -16.16 5.85 -3.64
CA ALA A 181 -16.73 5.08 -4.73
C ALA A 181 -16.58 5.75 -6.11
N GLN A 182 -16.60 7.08 -6.20
CA GLN A 182 -16.36 7.78 -7.47
C GLN A 182 -14.92 7.58 -7.93
N VAL A 183 -13.98 7.62 -6.99
CA VAL A 183 -12.55 7.38 -7.25
C VAL A 183 -12.34 5.93 -7.68
N GLN A 184 -12.97 4.97 -6.99
CA GLN A 184 -12.93 3.56 -7.39
C GLN A 184 -13.46 3.35 -8.81
N GLY A 185 -14.60 3.94 -9.16
CA GLY A 185 -15.18 3.82 -10.50
C GLY A 185 -14.29 4.40 -11.59
N ARG A 186 -13.73 5.60 -11.37
CA ARG A 186 -12.76 6.20 -12.30
C ARG A 186 -11.50 5.35 -12.43
N PHE A 187 -11.00 4.79 -11.34
CA PHE A 187 -9.86 3.88 -11.37
C PHE A 187 -10.19 2.60 -12.17
N GLN A 188 -11.39 2.03 -12.01
CA GLN A 188 -11.83 0.89 -12.81
C GLN A 188 -11.93 1.20 -14.30
N ALA A 189 -12.39 2.40 -14.68
CA ALA A 189 -12.35 2.86 -16.07
C ALA A 189 -10.92 3.01 -16.59
N ALA A 190 -10.00 3.57 -15.80
CA ALA A 190 -8.58 3.64 -16.17
C ALA A 190 -7.97 2.25 -16.37
N CYS A 191 -8.31 1.28 -15.51
CA CYS A 191 -7.89 -0.11 -15.70
C CYS A 191 -8.47 -0.72 -16.97
N ARG A 192 -9.76 -0.52 -17.26
CA ARG A 192 -10.44 -1.00 -18.47
C ARG A 192 -9.74 -0.49 -19.73
N ASP A 193 -9.37 0.78 -19.75
CA ASP A 193 -8.94 1.44 -20.99
C ASP A 193 -7.42 1.43 -21.20
N LEU A 194 -6.62 1.39 -20.13
CA LEU A 194 -5.16 1.56 -20.23
C LEU A 194 -4.36 0.26 -20.14
N LEU A 195 -4.93 -0.82 -19.59
CA LEU A 195 -4.17 -2.04 -19.28
C LEU A 195 -4.03 -3.02 -20.46
N ASP A 196 -4.55 -2.71 -21.64
CA ASP A 196 -4.51 -3.62 -22.80
C ASP A 196 -3.07 -3.94 -23.25
N GLU A 197 -2.19 -2.93 -23.28
CA GLU A 197 -0.74 -3.11 -23.53
C GLU A 197 0.05 -3.56 -22.28
N GLY A 198 -0.64 -3.80 -21.17
CA GLY A 198 -0.07 -4.26 -19.90
C GLY A 198 0.21 -3.16 -18.87
N LEU A 199 0.53 -3.62 -17.66
CA LEU A 199 0.66 -2.74 -16.49
C LEU A 199 1.80 -1.72 -16.60
N ALA A 200 2.94 -2.12 -17.15
CA ALA A 200 4.11 -1.27 -17.18
C ALA A 200 3.98 -0.09 -18.16
N PRO A 201 3.57 -0.28 -19.43
CA PRO A 201 3.27 0.84 -20.33
C PRO A 201 2.24 1.80 -19.73
N ALA A 202 1.09 1.27 -19.27
CA ALA A 202 0.02 2.07 -18.65
C ALA A 202 0.52 2.95 -17.51
N SER A 203 1.36 2.38 -16.64
CA SER A 203 1.89 3.10 -15.47
C SER A 203 2.85 4.21 -15.85
N TRP A 204 3.66 3.99 -16.89
CA TRP A 204 4.54 5.04 -17.41
C TRP A 204 3.76 6.16 -18.10
N TRP A 205 2.73 5.83 -18.87
CA TRP A 205 1.88 6.86 -19.50
C TRP A 205 1.23 7.73 -18.43
N VAL A 206 0.66 7.13 -17.39
CA VAL A 206 0.06 7.88 -16.28
C VAL A 206 1.11 8.71 -15.54
N ALA A 207 2.27 8.15 -15.22
CA ALA A 207 3.33 8.86 -14.49
C ALA A 207 3.96 10.01 -15.28
N ARG A 208 3.93 9.95 -16.61
CA ARG A 208 4.40 11.01 -17.52
C ARG A 208 3.27 11.95 -17.96
N GLU A 209 2.08 11.79 -17.39
CA GLU A 209 0.89 12.55 -17.72
C GLU A 209 0.51 12.43 -19.22
N GLU A 210 0.86 11.34 -19.89
CA GLU A 210 0.53 11.04 -21.29
C GLU A 210 -0.91 10.54 -21.49
N VAL A 211 -1.78 10.64 -20.48
CA VAL A 211 -3.15 10.14 -20.50
C VAL A 211 -4.14 11.30 -20.45
N GLU A 212 -5.24 11.17 -21.18
CA GLU A 212 -6.40 12.04 -21.11
C GLU A 212 -7.59 11.29 -20.51
N ILE A 213 -8.45 12.04 -19.83
CA ILE A 213 -9.78 11.61 -19.41
C ILE A 213 -10.82 12.35 -20.26
N VAL A 214 -11.79 11.59 -20.78
CA VAL A 214 -12.90 12.10 -21.59
C VAL A 214 -14.19 11.91 -20.82
N ASP A 215 -14.94 12.98 -20.61
CA ASP A 215 -16.33 12.88 -20.13
C ASP A 215 -17.21 12.42 -21.31
N ARG A 216 -17.89 11.29 -21.16
CA ARG A 216 -18.70 10.70 -22.24
C ARG A 216 -19.97 11.48 -22.55
N ALA A 217 -20.50 12.24 -21.59
CA ALA A 217 -21.74 12.98 -21.77
C ALA A 217 -21.49 14.33 -22.46
N SER A 218 -20.46 15.07 -22.03
CA SER A 218 -20.11 16.38 -22.59
C SER A 218 -19.15 16.30 -23.78
N GLY A 219 -18.36 15.21 -23.87
CA GLY A 219 -17.25 15.09 -24.80
C GLY A 219 -16.01 15.91 -24.39
N GLU A 220 -16.01 16.50 -23.20
CA GLU A 220 -14.88 17.27 -22.68
C GLU A 220 -13.66 16.37 -22.48
N VAL A 221 -12.48 16.86 -22.88
CA VAL A 221 -11.22 16.14 -22.79
C VAL A 221 -10.26 16.93 -21.91
N LEU A 222 -9.75 16.31 -20.86
CA LEU A 222 -8.81 16.92 -19.93
C LEU A 222 -7.56 16.04 -19.76
N PRO A 223 -6.39 16.64 -19.49
CA PRO A 223 -5.22 15.87 -19.09
C PRO A 223 -5.51 15.12 -17.79
N TYR A 224 -5.12 13.86 -17.72
CA TYR A 224 -5.25 13.05 -16.53
C TYR A 224 -3.95 13.05 -15.73
N VAL A 225 -4.07 13.39 -14.44
CA VAL A 225 -2.98 13.35 -13.46
C VAL A 225 -3.39 12.37 -12.36
N TRP A 226 -2.52 11.42 -12.05
CA TRP A 226 -2.72 10.50 -10.94
C TRP A 226 -2.73 11.26 -9.62
N LYS A 227 -3.80 11.10 -8.85
CA LYS A 227 -3.90 11.61 -7.48
C LYS A 227 -3.93 10.41 -6.53
N PRO A 228 -2.90 10.21 -5.69
CA PRO A 228 -2.92 9.16 -4.69
C PRO A 228 -4.06 9.36 -3.70
N GLU A 229 -4.91 8.35 -3.55
CA GLU A 229 -6.06 8.38 -2.64
C GLU A 229 -6.11 7.11 -1.79
N LYS A 230 -6.74 7.19 -0.61
CA LYS A 230 -6.77 6.08 0.33
C LYS A 230 -7.52 4.89 -0.24
N ILE A 231 -6.88 3.73 -0.18
CA ILE A 231 -7.50 2.43 -0.42
C ILE A 231 -7.64 1.68 0.89
N ILE A 232 -8.62 0.80 0.99
CA ILE A 232 -8.88 0.00 2.17
C ILE A 232 -9.31 -1.43 1.83
N ARG A 233 -8.84 -2.36 2.65
CA ARG A 233 -9.42 -3.67 2.85
C ARG A 233 -10.25 -3.63 4.13
N GLY A 234 -11.57 -3.70 4.00
CA GLY A 234 -12.47 -3.81 5.15
C GLY A 234 -12.36 -5.15 5.85
N LEU A 235 -12.24 -5.14 7.17
CA LEU A 235 -12.23 -6.34 8.02
C LEU A 235 -13.47 -6.43 8.91
N ALA A 236 -13.96 -5.29 9.41
CA ALA A 236 -15.24 -5.22 10.09
C ALA A 236 -16.41 -5.47 9.11
N GLU A 237 -17.42 -6.22 9.54
CA GLU A 237 -18.58 -6.58 8.71
C GLU A 237 -19.36 -5.36 8.21
N GLU A 238 -19.45 -4.31 9.02
CA GLU A 238 -20.10 -3.06 8.62
C GLU A 238 -19.33 -2.36 7.50
N LEU A 239 -18.01 -2.22 7.64
CA LEU A 239 -17.15 -1.64 6.61
C LEU A 239 -17.17 -2.46 5.31
N LYS A 240 -17.12 -3.79 5.40
CA LYS A 240 -17.26 -4.67 4.22
C LYS A 240 -18.60 -4.45 3.54
N ARG A 241 -19.70 -4.42 4.30
CA ARG A 241 -21.05 -4.21 3.76
C ARG A 241 -21.19 -2.85 3.06
N ARG A 242 -20.51 -1.81 3.55
CA ARG A 242 -20.47 -0.50 2.89
C ARG A 242 -19.69 -0.56 1.58
N LEU A 243 -18.49 -1.12 1.59
CA LEU A 243 -17.59 -1.18 0.42
C LEU A 243 -18.02 -2.19 -0.65
N LEU A 244 -18.87 -3.15 -0.30
CA LEU A 244 -19.41 -4.17 -1.19
C LEU A 244 -20.93 -4.02 -1.39
N GLY A 245 -21.52 -2.97 -0.83
CA GLY A 245 -22.95 -2.72 -0.87
C GLY A 245 -23.40 -2.15 -2.22
N PRO A 246 -24.70 -2.26 -2.54
CA PRO A 246 -25.25 -1.78 -3.81
C PRO A 246 -25.02 -0.28 -4.02
N GLU A 247 -25.18 0.54 -2.98
CA GLU A 247 -24.94 1.99 -3.05
C GLU A 247 -23.53 2.34 -3.53
N TYR A 248 -22.51 1.66 -2.96
CA TYR A 248 -21.13 1.87 -3.34
C TYR A 248 -20.87 1.40 -4.77
N LEU A 249 -21.37 0.21 -5.12
CA LEU A 249 -21.17 -0.40 -6.44
C LEU A 249 -21.87 0.39 -7.56
N GLU A 250 -23.07 0.91 -7.32
CA GLU A 250 -23.79 1.76 -8.26
C GLU A 250 -23.05 3.07 -8.55
N VAL A 251 -22.46 3.69 -7.52
CA VAL A 251 -21.64 4.89 -7.70
C VAL A 251 -20.35 4.56 -8.47
N CYS A 252 -19.69 3.43 -8.16
CA CYS A 252 -18.53 2.96 -8.91
C CYS A 252 -18.87 2.76 -10.39
N GLN A 253 -19.96 2.04 -10.67
CA GLN A 253 -20.39 1.74 -12.03
C GLN A 253 -20.72 3.02 -12.80
N ARG A 254 -21.50 3.93 -12.20
CA ARG A 254 -21.83 5.21 -12.82
C ARG A 254 -20.58 6.03 -13.13
N ALA A 255 -19.65 6.13 -12.18
CA ALA A 255 -18.41 6.87 -12.38
C ALA A 255 -17.50 6.21 -13.45
N MET A 256 -17.48 4.88 -13.53
CA MET A 256 -16.76 4.12 -14.56
C MET A 256 -17.36 4.30 -15.96
N GLU A 257 -18.69 4.36 -16.07
CA GLU A 257 -19.41 4.55 -17.32
C GLU A 257 -19.34 5.99 -17.83
N GLN A 258 -19.20 6.97 -16.93
CA GLN A 258 -19.13 8.39 -17.29
C GLN A 258 -17.85 8.78 -18.03
N VAL A 259 -16.76 8.00 -17.89
CA VAL A 259 -15.45 8.40 -18.38
C VAL A 259 -14.80 7.36 -19.29
N GLU A 260 -13.91 7.86 -20.15
CA GLU A 260 -12.98 7.08 -20.95
C GLU A 260 -11.57 7.61 -20.72
N PHE A 261 -10.60 6.70 -20.54
CA PHE A 261 -9.19 7.05 -20.51
C PHE A 261 -8.54 6.66 -21.83
N ARG A 262 -7.64 7.51 -22.33
CA ARG A 262 -6.86 7.18 -23.52
C ARG A 262 -5.48 7.81 -23.46
N ARG A 263 -4.52 7.16 -24.12
CA ARG A 263 -3.20 7.75 -24.30
C ARG A 263 -3.27 8.91 -25.30
N ARG A 264 -2.62 10.02 -24.98
CA ARG A 264 -2.39 11.13 -25.91
C ARG A 264 -1.59 10.61 -27.10
N LYS A 265 -2.08 10.85 -28.31
CA LYS A 265 -1.24 10.68 -29.50
C LYS A 265 -0.24 11.82 -29.50
N GLU A 266 1.05 11.52 -29.55
CA GLU A 266 2.06 12.56 -29.76
C GLU A 266 1.70 13.33 -31.05
N SER A 267 1.61 14.66 -30.95
CA SER A 267 1.74 15.49 -32.13
C SER A 267 3.11 15.18 -32.74
N PRO A 268 3.22 14.87 -34.05
CA PRO A 268 4.53 14.64 -34.65
C PRO A 268 5.39 15.87 -34.37
N CYS A 269 6.55 15.61 -33.75
CA CYS A 269 7.58 16.62 -33.53
C CYS A 269 7.79 17.32 -34.88
N LYS A 270 7.53 18.64 -34.95
CA LYS A 270 7.92 19.41 -36.12
C LYS A 270 9.44 19.32 -36.18
N SER A 271 9.94 18.54 -37.13
CA SER A 271 11.33 18.57 -37.53
C SER A 271 11.61 19.95 -38.11
N ASP A 272 12.31 20.78 -37.35
CA ASP A 272 13.02 21.95 -37.87
C ASP A 272 14.40 21.53 -38.39
#